data_AF-A0A2N1ULY8-F1
#
_entry.id   AF-A0A2N1ULY8-F1
#
_cell.length_a   1.000
_cell.length_b   1.000
_cell.length_c   1.000
_cell.angle_alpha   90.00
_cell.angle_beta   90.00
_cell.angle_gamma   90.00
#
_symmetry.space_group_name_H-M   'P 1'
#
loop_
_entity.id
_entity.type
_entity.pdbx_description
1 polymer ?
#
loop_
_entity_poly.entity_id
_entity_poly.type
_entity_poly.pdbx_seq_one_letter_code
_entity_poly.pdbx_strand_id
1 'polypeptide(L)' 'RNAKIRRAIIDDNIVIPEGMEIGYDHEEDRLRGCIVTESGVVVVAK' A
#
# COMPACT_ATOMS: atom_id res chain seq x y z
N ARG A 1 -1.66 12.15 11.27
CA ARG A 1 -1.19 10.75 11.40
C ARG A 1 -2.35 9.80 11.13
N ASN A 2 -2.89 9.80 9.91
CA ASN A 2 -4.15 9.11 9.56
C ASN A 2 -3.97 8.23 8.30
N ALA A 3 -2.89 7.45 8.24
CA ALA A 3 -2.75 6.49 7.16
C ALA A 3 -3.76 5.35 7.36
N LYS A 4 -4.43 4.93 6.29
CA LYS A 4 -5.34 3.78 6.31
C LYS A 4 -4.72 2.65 5.52
N ILE A 5 -4.56 1.50 6.14
CA ILE A 5 -3.92 0.34 5.52
C ILE A 5 -4.87 -0.84 5.62
N ARG A 6 -5.14 -1.51 4.49
CA ARG A 6 -6.01 -2.68 4.43
C ARG A 6 -5.41 -3.71 3.48
N ARG A 7 -5.35 -4.98 3.90
CA ARG A 7 -4.81 -6.09 3.08
C ARG A 7 -3.46 -5.72 2.43
N ALA A 8 -2.53 -5.20 3.22
CA ALA A 8 -1.22 -4.80 2.70
C ALA A 8 -0.09 -5.44 3.50
N ILE A 9 1.02 -5.68 2.81
CA ILE A 9 2.32 -6.11 3.33
C ILE A 9 3.27 -4.93 3.10
N ILE A 10 3.89 -4.46 4.16
CA ILE A 10 4.81 -3.32 4.12
C ILE A 10 6.17 -3.84 4.61
N ASP A 11 7.21 -3.59 3.83
CA ASP A 11 8.57 -4.02 4.15
C ASP A 11 9.18 -3.19 5.29
N ASP A 12 10.33 -3.62 5.80
CA ASP A 12 11.04 -2.89 6.84
C ASP A 12 11.55 -1.53 6.34
N ASN A 13 11.66 -0.56 7.26
CA ASN A 13 12.14 0.80 7.00
C ASN A 13 11.31 1.66 6.03
N ILE A 14 10.06 1.26 5.72
CA ILE A 14 9.14 2.07 4.91
C ILE A 14 8.49 3.17 5.74
N VAL A 15 8.59 4.42 5.28
CA VAL A 15 7.90 5.57 5.88
C VAL A 15 6.62 5.86 5.10
N ILE A 16 5.48 5.64 5.74
CA ILE A 16 4.16 5.93 5.17
C ILE A 16 3.79 7.40 5.42
N PRO A 17 3.56 8.21 4.37
CA PRO A 17 3.10 9.59 4.51
C PRO A 17 1.76 9.68 5.25
N GLU A 18 1.52 10.83 5.89
CA GLU A 18 0.26 11.07 6.58
C GLU A 18 -0.91 11.14 5.59
N GLY A 19 -1.99 10.41 5.89
CA GLY A 19 -3.19 10.40 5.04
C GLY A 19 -3.12 9.44 3.86
N MET A 20 -2.02 8.68 3.72
CA MET A 20 -1.92 7.67 2.68
C MET A 20 -2.94 6.53 2.90
N GLU A 21 -3.57 6.10 1.81
CA GLU A 21 -4.50 4.98 1.80
C GLU A 21 -3.88 3.86 0.96
N ILE A 22 -3.69 2.68 1.57
CA ILE A 22 -3.04 1.51 0.93
C ILE A 22 -3.97 0.31 1.01
N GLY A 23 -4.24 -0.30 -0.15
CA GLY A 23 -5.16 -1.43 -0.29
C GLY A 23 -6.63 -1.07 -0.17
N TYR A 24 -6.94 0.20 -0.46
CA TYR A 24 -8.30 0.69 -0.69
C TYR A 24 -8.59 0.84 -2.18
N ASP A 25 -7.64 1.38 -2.94
CA ASP A 25 -7.72 1.53 -4.39
C ASP A 25 -6.54 0.82 -5.04
N HIS A 26 -6.82 -0.35 -5.59
CA HIS A 26 -5.81 -1.19 -6.23
C HIS A 26 -5.23 -0.60 -7.52
N GLU A 27 -5.94 0.31 -8.19
CA GLU A 27 -5.39 1.01 -9.36
C GLU A 27 -4.41 2.08 -8.91
N GLU A 28 -4.78 2.84 -7.88
CA GLU A 28 -3.92 3.86 -7.30
C GLU A 28 -2.67 3.27 -6.64
N ASP A 29 -2.81 2.15 -5.93
CA ASP A 29 -1.70 1.40 -5.35
C ASP A 29 -0.71 0.94 -6.45
N ARG A 30 -1.21 0.45 -7.60
CA ARG A 30 -0.35 0.10 -8.75
C ARG A 30 0.35 1.31 -9.34
N LEU A 31 -0.34 2.45 -9.47
CA LEU A 31 0.23 3.69 -9.98
C LEU A 31 1.34 4.23 -9.09
N ARG A 32 1.21 4.05 -7.76
CA ARG A 32 2.24 4.39 -6.78
C ARG A 32 3.44 3.43 -6.80
N GLY A 33 3.38 2.37 -7.60
CA GLY A 33 4.45 1.38 -7.73
C GLY A 33 4.36 0.27 -6.68
N CYS A 34 3.23 0.11 -6.00
CA CYS A 34 2.97 -1.03 -5.13
C CYS A 34 2.60 -2.26 -5.96
N ILE A 35 2.95 -3.44 -5.46
CA ILE A 35 2.64 -4.71 -6.13
C ILE A 35 1.28 -5.18 -5.61
N VAL A 36 0.26 -5.22 -6.46
CA VAL A 36 -1.05 -5.76 -6.09
C VAL A 36 -1.16 -7.18 -6.61
N THR A 37 -1.24 -8.14 -5.69
CA THR A 37 -1.42 -9.56 -6.00
C THR A 37 -2.83 -9.84 -6.52
N GLU A 38 -3.01 -10.96 -7.22
CA GLU A 38 -4.33 -11.41 -7.71
C GLU A 38 -5.33 -11.64 -6.56
N SER A 39 -4.82 -12.02 -5.39
CA SER A 39 -5.60 -12.17 -4.15
C SER A 39 -6.02 -10.83 -3.53
N GLY A 40 -5.68 -9.68 -4.13
CA GLY A 40 -6.00 -8.35 -3.61
C GLY A 40 -5.21 -7.99 -2.35
N VAL A 41 -3.94 -8.42 -2.28
CA VAL A 41 -2.98 -7.99 -1.26
C VAL A 41 -1.98 -7.03 -1.89
N VAL A 42 -1.78 -5.88 -1.26
CA VAL A 42 -0.85 -4.82 -1.72
C VAL A 42 0.50 -4.98 -1.03
N VAL A 43 1.59 -5.08 -1.78
CA VAL A 43 2.94 -5.18 -1.25
C VAL A 43 3.69 -3.88 -1.53
N VAL A 44 4.16 -3.25 -0.46
CA VAL A 44 4.97 -2.03 -0.49
C VAL A 44 6.39 -2.43 -0.11
N ALA A 45 7.26 -2.55 -1.11
CA ALA A 45 8.64 -3.01 -0.97
C ALA A 45 9.67 -1.94 -1.36
N LYS A 46 9.29 -0.65 -1.28
CA LYS A 46 10.10 0.46 -1.78
C LYS A 46 10.00 1.71 -0.91
#